data_AF-A0AAV3Y803-F1
#
_entry.id   AF-A0AAV3Y803-F1
#
_cell.length_a   1.000
_cell.length_b   1.000
_cell.length_c   1.000
_cell.angle_alpha   90.00
_cell.angle_beta   90.00
_cell.angle_gamma   90.00
#
_symmetry.space_group_name_H-M   'P 1'
#
loop_
_entity.id
_entity.type
_entity.pdbx_description
1 polymer ?
#
loop_
_entity_poly.entity_id
_entity_poly.type
_entity_poly.pdbx_seq_one_letter_code
_entity_poly.pdbx_strand_id
1 'polypeptide(L)'
;MFCITLPSNSSLKFYPNNTVSHYFTKLVKDIHLDSRDWEVGLVEVQAPITWHNVREDECWLFISEHDRTQRKQINHRAILSAGLYKDVQTAVERLNIELSRIIRQLKSKSTEVPITFMYNEDSMRASLEVNDPTILCRLSPKLCEFLEIEDREYQGPAVTTSRQPLTNAFGQCTVYIYTDLIEPRHVGDTLAPLLRVIPLDGKQDTGPVEFVINCRGEEYTDLPETFLHVRVKFTKPDGGALTDTDIVASTNLYAEALFSQVDVSLNGNLTTPSQNTYPWRCFLESLLSYGPDALGSQLALSGFFRDTAGELDNMDGENNEGFAERAKWIKGSKECDMLCRIHADIFHQEKFLINGVSMKLRFVRSKDSFVLLTSDDQAGYKVKLTQASLYVRRCKSNPAIVLAHEKALQSGTAKYPLKRVEVNAFSVGQGQLLFVEDNLFTGHIPKRVILGMVDSASFNGAYNKNPFHFKHNSISYLSLCVDGRQVPSKPLTPAFDKGLWARSYMSIFQGTGTAWKDKGFDISYEEYGKGFSLFCFDLTPTVTNGCSGEVELLKSGVVRLEARFSQALHQPTHVIVYAERDGLIEIHRSREVLSDFIP
;
A
#
# COMPACT_ATOMS: atom_id res chain seq x y z
N MET A 1 13.70 28.48 -3.95
CA MET A 1 13.09 27.58 -4.95
C MET A 1 11.61 27.52 -4.63
N PHE A 2 10.74 27.90 -5.56
CA PHE A 2 9.28 27.84 -5.39
C PHE A 2 8.69 27.26 -6.69
N CYS A 3 7.59 26.51 -6.59
CA CYS A 3 7.05 25.75 -7.72
C CYS A 3 5.78 26.37 -8.30
N ILE A 4 5.69 26.31 -9.63
CA ILE A 4 4.70 26.99 -10.44
C ILE A 4 3.77 25.97 -11.12
N THR A 5 2.50 25.86 -10.73
CA THR A 5 1.50 25.01 -11.42
C THR A 5 0.69 25.78 -12.45
N LEU A 6 0.69 25.33 -13.70
CA LEU A 6 -0.08 25.94 -14.80
C LEU A 6 -1.12 24.95 -15.37
N PRO A 7 -2.43 25.15 -15.11
CA PRO A 7 -3.49 24.33 -15.67
C PRO A 7 -4.02 24.93 -16.98
N SER A 8 -4.15 24.07 -18.00
CA SER A 8 -4.54 24.44 -19.35
C SER A 8 -6.01 24.88 -19.51
N ASN A 9 -6.86 24.58 -18.53
CA ASN A 9 -8.29 24.93 -18.53
C ASN A 9 -8.62 26.21 -17.74
N SER A 10 -7.63 27.02 -17.37
CA SER A 10 -7.83 28.27 -16.62
C SER A 10 -7.92 29.51 -17.52
N SER A 11 -8.42 30.62 -16.96
CA SER A 11 -8.43 31.95 -17.60
C SER A 11 -9.24 32.10 -18.90
N LEU A 12 -10.16 31.18 -19.22
CA LEU A 12 -10.99 31.20 -20.44
C LEU A 12 -11.79 32.51 -20.62
N LYS A 13 -12.13 33.20 -19.53
CA LYS A 13 -12.81 34.52 -19.57
C LYS A 13 -11.93 35.63 -20.16
N PHE A 14 -10.61 35.55 -19.99
CA PHE A 14 -9.64 36.56 -20.45
C PHE A 14 -8.90 36.13 -21.73
N TYR A 15 -8.70 34.82 -21.89
CA TYR A 15 -8.11 34.21 -23.07
C TYR A 15 -9.06 33.14 -23.61
N PRO A 16 -10.15 33.54 -24.29
CA PRO A 16 -11.19 32.62 -24.78
C PRO A 16 -10.69 31.62 -25.83
N ASN A 17 -9.52 31.88 -26.42
CA ASN A 17 -8.89 31.01 -27.42
C ASN A 17 -7.91 29.99 -26.81
N ASN A 18 -7.83 29.87 -25.48
CA ASN A 18 -6.98 28.87 -24.83
C ASN A 18 -7.43 27.46 -25.23
N THR A 19 -6.47 26.60 -25.56
CA THR A 19 -6.68 25.16 -25.80
C THR A 19 -5.90 24.35 -24.77
N VAL A 20 -6.17 23.04 -24.70
CA VAL A 20 -5.43 22.12 -23.82
C VAL A 20 -3.92 22.12 -24.12
N SER A 21 -3.53 22.38 -25.36
CA SER A 21 -2.15 22.37 -25.85
C SER A 21 -1.49 23.74 -25.99
N HIS A 22 -2.25 24.85 -25.94
CA HIS A 22 -1.72 26.20 -26.07
C HIS A 22 -2.59 27.18 -25.30
N TYR A 23 -2.08 27.66 -24.17
CA TYR A 23 -2.86 28.50 -23.26
C TYR A 23 -1.99 29.54 -22.59
N PHE A 24 -2.60 30.70 -22.31
CA PHE A 24 -2.04 31.72 -21.44
C PHE A 24 -2.82 31.72 -20.14
N THR A 25 -2.11 31.69 -19.01
CA THR A 25 -2.73 31.81 -17.69
C THR A 25 -2.51 33.22 -17.17
N LYS A 26 -3.59 33.96 -16.91
CA LYS A 26 -3.48 35.29 -16.31
C LYS A 26 -3.09 35.11 -14.85
N LEU A 27 -1.92 35.61 -14.47
CA LEU A 27 -1.51 35.68 -13.07
C LEU A 27 -2.33 36.75 -12.34
N VAL A 28 -2.62 36.52 -11.07
CA VAL A 28 -3.42 37.46 -10.26
C VAL A 28 -2.59 38.67 -9.81
N LYS A 29 -1.25 38.53 -9.78
CA LYS A 29 -0.30 39.59 -9.42
C LYS A 29 0.98 39.46 -10.24
N ASP A 30 1.59 40.60 -10.59
CA ASP A 30 2.87 40.65 -11.27
C ASP A 30 3.99 40.20 -10.33
N ILE A 31 4.96 39.45 -10.88
CA ILE A 31 6.10 38.95 -10.13
C ILE A 31 7.36 39.33 -10.91
N HIS A 32 8.42 39.71 -10.19
CA HIS A 32 9.65 40.21 -10.78
C HIS A 32 10.77 39.21 -10.53
N LEU A 33 11.27 38.59 -11.61
CA LEU A 33 12.49 37.78 -11.58
C LEU A 33 13.65 38.63 -12.07
N ASP A 34 14.68 38.76 -11.24
CA ASP A 34 15.98 39.22 -11.72
C ASP A 34 16.74 38.01 -12.31
N SER A 35 17.15 38.13 -13.57
CA SER A 35 17.76 37.04 -14.35
C SER A 35 19.15 36.63 -13.88
N ARG A 36 19.73 37.33 -12.89
CA ARG A 36 21.04 37.04 -12.30
C ARG A 36 20.99 36.07 -11.13
N ASP A 37 19.85 35.96 -10.46
CA ASP A 37 19.69 35.23 -9.19
C ASP A 37 18.81 33.98 -9.30
N TRP A 38 18.19 33.76 -10.47
CA TRP A 38 17.15 32.73 -10.65
C TRP A 38 17.26 32.00 -11.98
N GLU A 39 17.12 30.68 -11.92
CA GLU A 39 16.93 29.79 -13.06
C GLU A 39 15.57 29.08 -12.94
N VAL A 40 14.94 28.82 -14.09
CA VAL A 40 13.64 28.14 -14.16
C VAL A 40 13.84 26.76 -14.77
N GLY A 41 13.34 25.72 -14.08
CA GLY A 41 13.35 24.34 -14.56
C GLY A 41 11.96 23.74 -14.55
N LEU A 42 11.63 22.96 -15.58
CA LEU A 42 10.43 22.14 -15.60
C LEU A 42 10.63 20.92 -14.69
N VAL A 43 9.90 20.87 -13.57
CA VAL A 43 10.06 19.80 -12.58
C VAL A 43 9.16 18.60 -12.86
N GLU A 44 7.91 18.83 -13.28
CA GLU A 44 6.92 17.76 -13.48
C GLU A 44 5.83 18.19 -14.47
N VAL A 45 5.40 17.26 -15.32
CA VAL A 45 4.22 17.41 -16.20
C VAL A 45 3.31 16.22 -15.98
N GLN A 46 2.02 16.47 -15.74
CA GLN A 46 1.01 15.44 -15.62
C GLN A 46 0.05 15.54 -16.80
N ALA A 47 0.03 14.50 -17.62
CA ALA A 47 -0.92 14.34 -18.71
C ALA A 47 -1.50 12.92 -18.64
N PRO A 48 -2.83 12.73 -18.61
CA PRO A 48 -3.40 11.41 -18.75
C PRO A 48 -3.12 10.90 -20.17
N ILE A 49 -2.32 9.84 -20.28
CA ILE A 49 -2.03 9.17 -21.54
C ILE A 49 -2.62 7.76 -21.54
N THR A 50 -3.30 7.40 -22.62
CA THR A 50 -3.89 6.07 -22.88
C THR A 50 -3.26 5.40 -24.10
N TRP A 51 -2.11 5.90 -24.58
CA TRP A 51 -1.53 5.53 -25.87
C TRP A 51 -0.06 5.10 -25.74
N HIS A 52 0.35 4.14 -26.58
CA HIS A 52 1.72 3.64 -26.66
C HIS A 52 2.69 4.75 -27.09
N ASN A 53 3.88 4.81 -26.47
CA ASN A 53 4.95 5.75 -26.87
C ASN A 53 5.73 5.27 -28.10
N VAL A 54 5.62 3.98 -28.44
CA VAL A 54 6.04 3.40 -29.72
C VAL A 54 4.81 2.73 -30.34
N ARG A 55 4.34 3.23 -31.48
CA ARG A 55 3.21 2.61 -32.19
C ARG A 55 3.69 1.56 -33.18
N GLU A 56 2.74 0.79 -33.69
CA GLU A 56 3.02 -0.27 -34.65
C GLU A 56 3.66 0.29 -35.92
N ASP A 57 4.77 -0.32 -36.33
CA ASP A 57 5.53 -0.01 -37.54
C ASP A 57 6.16 1.40 -37.63
N GLU A 58 6.28 2.15 -36.53
CA GLU A 58 6.90 3.49 -36.52
C GLU A 58 8.42 3.45 -36.35
N CYS A 59 8.91 2.61 -35.43
CA CYS A 59 10.32 2.50 -35.09
C CYS A 59 10.93 1.27 -35.78
N TRP A 60 11.65 1.48 -36.88
CA TRP A 60 12.24 0.40 -37.67
C TRP A 60 13.64 0.73 -38.18
N LEU A 61 14.34 -0.31 -38.61
CA LEU A 61 15.68 -0.30 -39.17
C LEU A 61 15.70 -1.16 -40.43
N PHE A 62 16.16 -0.62 -41.55
CA PHE A 62 16.51 -1.38 -42.74
C PHE A 62 18.01 -1.64 -42.78
N ILE A 63 18.39 -2.87 -43.08
CA ILE A 63 19.76 -3.29 -43.26
C ILE A 63 19.89 -3.76 -44.70
N SER A 64 20.68 -3.06 -45.49
CA SER A 64 21.00 -3.41 -46.87
C SER A 64 22.42 -3.97 -46.93
N GLU A 65 22.54 -5.22 -47.35
CA GLU A 65 23.83 -5.87 -47.61
C GLU A 65 24.10 -5.88 -49.12
N HIS A 66 25.27 -5.39 -49.54
CA HIS A 66 25.69 -5.44 -50.93
C HIS A 66 26.40 -6.77 -51.24
N ASP A 67 25.69 -7.73 -51.83
CA ASP A 67 26.26 -9.01 -52.24
C ASP A 67 27.15 -8.82 -53.49
N ARG A 68 28.47 -8.75 -53.27
CA ARG A 68 29.48 -8.62 -54.34
C ARG A 68 29.51 -9.81 -55.30
N THR A 69 29.02 -10.98 -54.90
CA THR A 69 29.02 -12.20 -55.74
C THR A 69 27.84 -12.27 -56.68
N GLN A 70 26.67 -11.76 -56.28
CA GLN A 70 25.44 -11.83 -57.07
C GLN A 70 25.00 -10.50 -57.70
N ARG A 71 25.73 -9.40 -57.46
CA ARG A 71 25.34 -8.02 -57.88
C ARG A 71 23.89 -7.71 -57.47
N LYS A 72 23.47 -8.16 -56.28
CA LYS A 72 22.13 -7.96 -55.73
C LYS A 72 22.21 -7.37 -54.33
N GLN A 73 21.29 -6.48 -54.03
CA GLN A 73 21.11 -5.89 -52.72
C GLN A 73 20.08 -6.73 -51.95
N ILE A 74 20.45 -7.20 -50.76
CA ILE A 74 19.55 -7.95 -49.87
C ILE A 74 19.14 -7.00 -48.75
N ASN A 75 17.83 -6.88 -48.51
CA ASN A 75 17.27 -5.96 -47.52
C ASN A 75 16.59 -6.74 -46.39
N HIS A 76 16.96 -6.43 -45.16
CA HIS A 76 16.32 -6.93 -43.94
C HIS A 76 15.67 -5.78 -43.18
N ARG A 77 14.59 -6.07 -42.44
CA ARG A 77 13.86 -5.09 -41.62
C ARG A 77 13.78 -5.55 -40.18
N ALA A 78 14.30 -4.73 -39.26
CA ALA A 78 14.07 -4.87 -37.82
C ALA A 78 13.01 -3.85 -37.39
N ILE A 79 12.09 -4.25 -36.52
CA ILE A 79 11.01 -3.39 -36.03
C ILE A 79 11.02 -3.45 -34.50
N LEU A 80 11.01 -2.27 -33.86
CA LEU A 80 10.75 -2.17 -32.43
C LEU A 80 9.24 -2.37 -32.21
N SER A 81 8.86 -3.39 -31.46
CA SER A 81 7.45 -3.73 -31.23
C SER A 81 6.67 -2.56 -30.62
N ALA A 82 5.41 -2.40 -30.99
CA ALA A 82 4.53 -1.42 -30.38
C ALA A 82 4.38 -1.68 -28.87
N GLY A 83 4.39 -0.64 -28.05
CA GLY A 83 4.25 -0.78 -26.61
C GLY A 83 4.58 0.49 -25.84
N LEU A 84 4.50 0.39 -24.52
CA LEU A 84 4.93 1.43 -23.59
C LEU A 84 6.31 1.09 -23.04
N TYR A 85 7.35 1.70 -23.60
CA TYR A 85 8.72 1.60 -23.08
C TYR A 85 8.90 2.62 -21.95
N LYS A 86 9.41 2.20 -20.79
CA LYS A 86 9.51 3.01 -19.56
C LYS A 86 10.87 3.66 -19.31
N ASP A 87 11.88 3.19 -20.02
CA ASP A 87 13.28 3.66 -20.01
C ASP A 87 13.88 3.38 -21.42
N VAL A 88 14.90 4.15 -21.83
CA VAL A 88 15.53 4.01 -23.17
C VAL A 88 16.27 2.69 -23.27
N GLN A 89 16.83 2.23 -22.16
CA GLN A 89 17.57 0.99 -22.04
C GLN A 89 16.72 -0.22 -22.46
N THR A 90 15.50 -0.34 -21.95
CA THR A 90 14.56 -1.41 -22.32
C THR A 90 14.26 -1.41 -23.83
N ALA A 91 14.19 -0.23 -24.45
CA ALA A 91 13.96 -0.12 -25.89
C ALA A 91 15.19 -0.52 -26.71
N VAL A 92 16.39 -0.09 -26.30
CA VAL A 92 17.67 -0.48 -26.94
C VAL A 92 17.91 -1.99 -26.82
N GLU A 93 17.67 -2.57 -25.65
CA GLU A 93 17.74 -4.03 -25.42
C GLU A 93 16.78 -4.77 -26.36
N ARG A 94 15.53 -4.30 -26.47
CA ARG A 94 14.56 -4.91 -27.37
C ARG A 94 14.96 -4.82 -28.83
N LEU A 95 15.54 -3.71 -29.25
CA LEU A 95 16.01 -3.53 -30.61
C LEU A 95 17.21 -4.45 -30.92
N ASN A 96 18.14 -4.61 -29.98
CA ASN A 96 19.26 -5.54 -30.10
C ASN A 96 18.83 -7.01 -30.15
N ILE A 97 17.78 -7.40 -29.40
CA ILE A 97 17.20 -8.74 -29.50
C ILE A 97 16.69 -9.00 -30.92
N GLU A 98 16.04 -8.02 -31.54
CA GLU A 98 15.49 -8.18 -32.88
C GLU A 98 16.57 -8.16 -33.97
N LEU A 99 17.59 -7.31 -33.79
CA LEU A 99 18.81 -7.33 -34.60
C LEU A 99 19.50 -8.69 -34.56
N SER A 100 19.62 -9.30 -33.39
CA SER A 100 20.29 -10.60 -33.23
C SER A 100 19.64 -11.71 -34.07
N ARG A 101 18.33 -11.61 -34.36
CA ARG A 101 17.63 -12.55 -35.26
C ARG A 101 18.03 -12.33 -36.72
N ILE A 102 18.16 -11.07 -37.13
CA ILE A 102 18.52 -10.69 -38.51
C ILE A 102 19.99 -10.94 -38.80
N ILE A 103 20.87 -10.66 -37.83
CA ILE A 103 22.33 -10.82 -37.98
C ILE A 103 22.70 -12.25 -38.36
N ARG A 104 21.97 -13.26 -37.85
CA ARG A 104 22.16 -14.68 -38.23
C ARG A 104 21.88 -14.97 -39.71
N GLN A 105 21.17 -14.09 -40.41
CA GLN A 105 20.79 -14.24 -41.81
C GLN A 105 21.72 -13.47 -42.76
N LEU A 106 22.57 -12.58 -42.23
CA LEU A 106 23.51 -11.80 -43.04
C LEU A 106 24.65 -12.69 -43.56
N LYS A 107 25.14 -12.43 -44.78
CA LYS A 107 26.27 -13.17 -45.37
C LYS A 107 27.64 -12.56 -45.03
N SER A 108 27.64 -11.52 -44.20
CA SER A 108 28.84 -10.83 -43.71
C SER A 108 29.92 -11.80 -43.25
N LYS A 109 31.17 -11.50 -43.61
CA LYS A 109 32.37 -12.23 -43.18
C LYS A 109 33.09 -11.57 -41.99
N SER A 110 32.48 -10.54 -41.38
CA SER A 110 33.08 -9.84 -40.25
C SER A 110 33.09 -10.73 -39.00
N THR A 111 34.17 -10.67 -38.22
CA THR A 111 34.28 -11.33 -36.91
C THR A 111 33.55 -10.58 -35.80
N GLU A 112 33.22 -9.30 -36.03
CA GLU A 112 32.52 -8.45 -35.07
C GLU A 112 31.02 -8.37 -35.38
N VAL A 113 30.20 -8.06 -34.35
CA VAL A 113 28.76 -7.88 -34.52
C VAL A 113 28.55 -6.72 -35.51
N PRO A 114 27.86 -6.93 -36.64
CA PRO A 114 27.84 -5.99 -37.75
C PRO A 114 27.10 -4.68 -37.43
N ILE A 115 26.10 -4.72 -36.55
CA ILE A 115 25.36 -3.55 -36.07
C ILE A 115 25.03 -3.76 -34.59
N THR A 116 25.24 -2.76 -33.74
CA THR A 116 24.87 -2.81 -32.31
C THR A 116 24.39 -1.44 -31.83
N PHE A 117 23.35 -1.45 -30.99
CA PHE A 117 22.95 -0.28 -30.21
C PHE A 117 23.44 -0.42 -28.78
N MET A 118 23.87 0.68 -28.18
CA MET A 118 24.28 0.71 -26.78
C MET A 118 23.60 1.89 -26.08
N TYR A 119 23.43 1.78 -24.77
CA TYR A 119 22.96 2.88 -23.94
C TYR A 119 23.88 2.99 -22.72
N ASN A 120 24.38 4.19 -22.47
CA ASN A 120 25.23 4.49 -21.32
C ASN A 120 24.39 5.23 -20.27
N GLU A 121 24.15 4.59 -19.13
CA GLU A 121 23.28 5.11 -18.06
C GLU A 121 23.83 6.39 -17.41
N ASP A 122 25.16 6.50 -17.25
CA ASP A 122 25.80 7.65 -16.58
C ASP A 122 25.67 8.95 -17.40
N SER A 123 25.84 8.83 -18.72
CA SER A 123 25.72 9.96 -19.67
C SER A 123 24.32 10.12 -20.24
N MET A 124 23.44 9.14 -19.99
CA MET A 124 22.12 9.00 -20.58
C MET A 124 22.11 9.09 -22.11
N ARG A 125 23.10 8.51 -22.79
CA ARG A 125 23.19 8.57 -24.26
C ARG A 125 23.12 7.19 -24.89
N ALA A 126 22.39 7.08 -25.99
CA ALA A 126 22.40 5.90 -26.84
C ALA A 126 23.46 6.07 -27.95
N SER A 127 24.03 4.96 -28.41
CA SER A 127 24.93 4.94 -29.56
C SER A 127 24.57 3.81 -30.51
N LEU A 128 24.88 4.02 -31.78
CA LEU A 128 24.75 3.04 -32.84
C LEU A 128 26.13 2.86 -33.48
N GLU A 129 26.57 1.61 -33.52
CA GLU A 129 27.79 1.20 -34.21
C GLU A 129 27.42 0.28 -35.38
N VAL A 130 27.89 0.63 -36.57
CA VAL A 130 27.81 -0.18 -37.80
C VAL A 130 29.23 -0.55 -38.17
N ASN A 131 29.63 -1.78 -37.90
CA ASN A 131 31.03 -2.20 -38.00
C ASN A 131 31.40 -2.73 -39.40
N ASP A 132 30.44 -3.28 -40.15
CA ASP A 132 30.72 -3.91 -41.44
C ASP A 132 30.64 -2.92 -42.62
N PRO A 133 31.72 -2.76 -43.42
CA PRO A 133 31.75 -1.86 -44.57
C PRO A 133 30.81 -2.22 -45.73
N THR A 134 30.28 -3.44 -45.77
CA THR A 134 29.35 -3.91 -46.80
C THR A 134 27.89 -3.63 -46.47
N ILE A 135 27.62 -3.09 -45.29
CA ILE A 135 26.30 -2.84 -44.76
C ILE A 135 25.97 -1.36 -44.83
N LEU A 136 24.80 -1.07 -45.39
CA LEU A 136 24.10 0.20 -45.26
C LEU A 136 22.96 0.03 -44.27
N CYS A 137 23.02 0.78 -43.18
CA CYS A 137 22.00 0.82 -42.14
C CYS A 137 21.12 2.06 -42.33
N ARG A 138 19.80 1.89 -42.42
CA ARG A 138 18.84 2.98 -42.55
C ARG A 138 17.83 2.95 -41.41
N LEU A 139 17.73 4.04 -40.66
CA LEU A 139 16.80 4.21 -39.55
C LEU A 139 15.49 4.86 -40.00
N SER A 140 14.39 4.49 -39.34
CA SER A 140 13.12 5.22 -39.47
C SER A 140 13.27 6.62 -38.87
N PRO A 141 12.52 7.62 -39.38
CA PRO A 141 12.52 8.96 -38.79
C PRO A 141 12.20 8.93 -37.29
N LYS A 142 11.23 8.09 -36.90
CA LYS A 142 10.81 7.97 -35.51
C LYS A 142 11.87 7.32 -34.64
N LEU A 143 12.64 6.37 -35.15
CA LEU A 143 13.74 5.74 -34.42
C LEU A 143 14.95 6.67 -34.25
N CYS A 144 15.30 7.46 -35.28
CA CYS A 144 16.30 8.53 -35.15
C CYS A 144 15.91 9.52 -34.05
N GLU A 145 14.66 9.95 -34.06
CA GLU A 145 14.12 10.86 -33.06
C GLU A 145 14.06 10.22 -31.65
N PHE A 146 13.64 8.95 -31.56
CA PHE A 146 13.56 8.19 -30.32
C PHE A 146 14.92 8.02 -29.62
N LEU A 147 16.02 7.96 -30.39
CA LEU A 147 17.39 7.82 -29.88
C LEU A 147 18.22 9.11 -29.99
N GLU A 148 17.63 10.21 -30.46
CA GLU A 148 18.30 11.47 -30.82
C GLU A 148 19.55 11.31 -31.70
N ILE A 149 19.47 10.42 -32.69
CA ILE A 149 20.52 10.16 -33.68
C ILE A 149 20.26 11.02 -34.93
N GLU A 150 21.28 11.77 -35.38
CA GLU A 150 21.13 12.83 -36.39
C GLU A 150 20.88 12.30 -37.81
N ASP A 151 21.79 11.47 -38.32
CA ASP A 151 21.65 10.92 -39.66
C ASP A 151 20.72 9.70 -39.70
N ARG A 152 20.12 9.49 -40.86
CA ARG A 152 19.21 8.37 -41.12
C ARG A 152 19.88 7.18 -41.78
N GLU A 153 21.07 7.38 -42.35
CA GLU A 153 21.79 6.39 -43.13
C GLU A 153 23.24 6.32 -42.69
N TYR A 154 23.70 5.12 -42.37
CA TYR A 154 25.05 4.85 -41.91
C TYR A 154 25.64 3.74 -42.77
N GLN A 155 26.61 4.09 -43.61
CA GLN A 155 27.44 3.13 -44.33
C GLN A 155 28.58 2.72 -43.40
N GLY A 156 28.74 1.43 -43.14
CA GLY A 156 29.83 0.97 -42.29
C GLY A 156 31.22 1.26 -42.90
N PRO A 157 32.28 1.35 -42.08
CA PRO A 157 32.23 1.45 -40.62
C PRO A 157 31.78 2.86 -40.18
N ALA A 158 30.82 2.93 -39.25
CA ALA A 158 30.29 4.19 -38.74
C ALA A 158 29.85 4.06 -37.28
N VAL A 159 30.10 5.11 -36.50
CA VAL A 159 29.64 5.23 -35.11
C VAL A 159 28.93 6.56 -34.95
N THR A 160 27.77 6.52 -34.30
CA THR A 160 27.00 7.72 -33.96
C THR A 160 26.49 7.60 -32.52
N THR A 161 26.24 8.74 -31.89
CA THR A 161 25.75 8.83 -30.51
C THR A 161 24.64 9.87 -30.44
N SER A 162 23.69 9.71 -29.52
CA SER A 162 22.63 10.66 -29.24
C SER A 162 23.20 12.08 -29.14
N ARG A 163 22.51 13.06 -29.72
CA ARG A 163 22.94 14.46 -29.70
C ARG A 163 22.91 15.07 -28.29
N GLN A 164 21.91 14.72 -27.48
CA GLN A 164 21.78 15.16 -26.09
C GLN A 164 21.54 13.97 -25.14
N PRO A 165 21.66 14.16 -23.82
CA PRO A 165 21.23 13.17 -22.85
C PRO A 165 19.73 12.89 -23.00
N LEU A 166 19.38 11.63 -23.21
CA LEU A 166 18.01 11.16 -23.40
C LEU A 166 17.29 11.18 -22.05
N THR A 167 16.40 12.15 -21.83
CA THR A 167 15.53 12.15 -20.65
C THR A 167 14.54 10.98 -20.71
N ASN A 168 14.21 10.39 -19.56
CA ASN A 168 13.16 9.36 -19.38
C ASN A 168 11.73 9.86 -19.68
N ALA A 169 11.58 10.91 -20.49
CA ALA A 169 10.31 11.43 -20.99
C ALA A 169 9.93 10.65 -22.25
N PHE A 170 9.39 9.46 -22.02
CA PHE A 170 8.95 8.52 -23.04
C PHE A 170 7.89 9.10 -23.97
N GLY A 171 8.29 9.36 -25.21
CA GLY A 171 7.40 9.65 -26.34
C GLY A 171 7.02 11.12 -26.44
N GLN A 172 7.48 11.77 -27.51
CA GLN A 172 7.16 13.15 -27.84
C GLN A 172 5.67 13.51 -27.63
N CYS A 173 5.41 14.34 -26.64
CA CYS A 173 4.72 15.59 -26.89
C CYS A 173 5.66 16.71 -26.47
N THR A 174 6.24 17.41 -27.45
CA THR A 174 6.89 18.70 -27.20
C THR A 174 5.82 19.64 -26.65
N VAL A 175 5.79 19.85 -25.34
CA VAL A 175 5.05 20.95 -24.74
C VAL A 175 6.03 22.10 -24.60
N TYR A 176 5.87 23.15 -25.41
CA TYR A 176 6.61 24.40 -25.22
C TYR A 176 5.98 25.14 -24.05
N ILE A 177 6.67 25.18 -22.91
CA ILE A 177 6.23 25.87 -21.69
C ILE A 177 7.16 27.06 -21.45
N TYR A 178 6.67 28.27 -21.72
CA TYR A 178 7.29 29.52 -21.29
C TYR A 178 6.51 30.06 -20.10
N THR A 179 7.14 30.29 -18.95
CA THR A 179 6.45 30.92 -17.81
C THR A 179 7.39 31.37 -16.71
N ASP A 180 7.17 32.62 -16.30
CA ASP A 180 7.81 33.28 -15.19
C ASP A 180 6.77 33.46 -14.06
N LEU A 181 6.99 32.79 -12.91
CA LEU A 181 6.53 33.11 -11.53
C LEU A 181 5.06 32.87 -11.08
N ILE A 182 4.85 32.48 -9.80
CA ILE A 182 3.53 32.41 -9.08
C ILE A 182 3.66 32.80 -7.58
N GLU A 183 2.55 33.11 -6.87
CA GLU A 183 1.69 32.28 -5.93
C GLU A 183 0.41 33.08 -5.49
N PRO A 184 -0.65 32.58 -4.77
CA PRO A 184 -1.45 31.32 -4.66
C PRO A 184 -2.80 31.37 -5.48
N ARG A 185 -3.66 30.31 -5.54
CA ARG A 185 -4.71 30.17 -6.61
C ARG A 185 -6.20 29.97 -6.25
N HIS A 186 -7.06 30.62 -7.05
CA HIS A 186 -8.53 30.46 -7.14
C HIS A 186 -8.93 29.21 -7.97
N VAL A 187 -9.91 28.45 -7.48
CA VAL A 187 -10.66 27.39 -8.16
C VAL A 187 -12.09 27.89 -8.36
N GLY A 188 -12.44 28.28 -9.59
CA GLY A 188 -13.73 28.92 -9.86
C GLY A 188 -13.82 30.30 -9.18
N ASP A 189 -14.80 30.45 -8.31
CA ASP A 189 -15.06 31.63 -7.46
C ASP A 189 -14.45 31.53 -6.05
N THR A 190 -13.76 30.43 -5.71
CA THR A 190 -13.25 30.17 -4.34
C THR A 190 -11.72 29.99 -4.33
N LEU A 191 -11.02 30.29 -3.23
CA LEU A 191 -9.62 29.89 -3.03
C LEU A 191 -9.59 28.48 -2.43
N ALA A 192 -8.97 27.50 -3.10
CA ALA A 192 -8.90 26.13 -2.60
C ALA A 192 -7.48 25.54 -2.73
N PRO A 193 -6.97 24.84 -1.71
CA PRO A 193 -5.75 24.05 -1.82
C PRO A 193 -6.00 22.87 -2.76
N LEU A 194 -5.21 22.76 -3.85
CA LEU A 194 -5.36 21.64 -4.77
C LEU A 194 -4.87 20.36 -4.08
N LEU A 195 -5.77 19.38 -3.94
CA LEU A 195 -5.47 18.05 -3.44
C LEU A 195 -4.99 17.19 -4.62
N ARG A 196 -3.82 16.59 -4.49
CA ARG A 196 -3.26 15.67 -5.50
C ARG A 196 -3.17 14.27 -4.90
N VAL A 197 -3.55 13.26 -5.66
CA VAL A 197 -3.35 11.85 -5.30
C VAL A 197 -2.29 11.26 -6.23
N ILE A 198 -1.23 10.70 -5.65
CA ILE A 198 -0.13 10.08 -6.42
C ILE A 198 -0.25 8.56 -6.27
N PRO A 199 -0.47 7.79 -7.35
CA PRO A 199 -0.35 6.35 -7.33
C PRO A 199 1.13 5.96 -7.36
N LEU A 200 1.57 5.15 -6.40
CA LEU A 200 2.89 4.53 -6.42
C LEU A 200 2.72 3.05 -6.74
N ASP A 201 3.37 2.56 -7.80
CA ASP A 201 3.27 1.16 -8.22
C ASP A 201 4.42 0.32 -7.62
N GLY A 202 4.06 -0.76 -6.93
CA GLY A 202 4.98 -1.78 -6.43
C GLY A 202 4.65 -3.12 -7.09
N LYS A 203 5.64 -3.78 -7.71
CA LYS A 203 5.46 -5.10 -8.33
C LYS A 203 6.53 -6.07 -7.83
N GLN A 204 6.16 -6.93 -6.89
CA GLN A 204 6.95 -8.10 -6.50
C GLN A 204 6.01 -9.26 -6.13
N ASP A 205 6.25 -10.43 -6.73
CA ASP A 205 5.37 -11.60 -6.54
C ASP A 205 5.73 -12.37 -5.26
N THR A 206 6.99 -12.33 -4.83
CA THR A 206 7.54 -13.16 -3.73
C THR A 206 8.20 -12.37 -2.59
N GLY A 207 8.38 -11.06 -2.72
CA GLY A 207 9.01 -10.19 -1.72
C GLY A 207 8.03 -9.27 -1.00
N PRO A 208 8.48 -8.57 0.06
CA PRO A 208 7.68 -7.51 0.66
C PRO A 208 7.42 -6.39 -0.35
N VAL A 209 6.20 -5.86 -0.38
CA VAL A 209 5.86 -4.73 -1.24
C VAL A 209 6.30 -3.45 -0.54
N GLU A 210 7.19 -2.69 -1.16
CA GLU A 210 7.70 -1.44 -0.60
C GLU A 210 7.24 -0.24 -1.41
N PHE A 211 6.76 0.78 -0.71
CA PHE A 211 6.47 2.09 -1.29
C PHE A 211 7.30 3.15 -0.58
N VAL A 212 8.02 3.95 -1.37
CA VAL A 212 8.80 5.08 -0.85
C VAL A 212 8.15 6.36 -1.35
N ILE A 213 7.66 7.16 -0.40
CA ILE A 213 7.03 8.44 -0.67
C ILE A 213 8.03 9.53 -0.32
N ASN A 214 8.60 10.14 -1.36
CA ASN A 214 9.56 11.22 -1.22
C ASN A 214 8.81 12.54 -1.00
N CYS A 215 8.98 13.15 0.17
CA CYS A 215 8.24 14.35 0.56
C CYS A 215 9.08 15.63 0.41
N ARG A 216 9.83 15.77 -0.69
CA ARG A 216 10.83 16.85 -0.89
C ARG A 216 10.27 18.23 -1.29
N GLY A 217 8.94 18.41 -1.25
CA GLY A 217 8.29 19.66 -1.67
C GLY A 217 7.78 20.53 -0.51
N GLU A 218 6.92 21.49 -0.83
CA GLU A 218 6.14 22.32 0.11
C GLU A 218 4.82 21.66 0.54
N GLU A 219 4.54 20.47 0.00
CA GLU A 219 3.31 19.74 0.21
C GLU A 219 3.31 19.00 1.55
N TYR A 220 2.17 19.05 2.20
CA TYR A 220 1.88 18.30 3.40
C TYR A 220 1.17 17.00 3.01
N THR A 221 1.29 15.97 3.85
CA THR A 221 0.64 14.68 3.59
C THR A 221 -0.62 14.57 4.41
N ASP A 222 -1.74 14.24 3.75
CA ASP A 222 -2.96 13.81 4.41
C ASP A 222 -2.90 12.30 4.59
N LEU A 223 -2.57 11.88 5.81
CA LEU A 223 -2.34 10.47 6.14
C LEU A 223 -3.65 9.67 6.19
N PRO A 224 -4.73 10.11 6.88
CA PRO A 224 -5.99 9.35 6.93
C PRO A 224 -6.60 8.97 5.59
N GLU A 225 -6.30 9.74 4.56
CA GLU A 225 -6.83 9.56 3.21
C GLU A 225 -5.80 8.88 2.29
N THR A 226 -5.04 7.94 2.89
CA THR A 226 -4.14 7.03 2.19
C THR A 226 -4.77 5.65 2.05
N PHE A 227 -4.80 5.12 0.82
CA PHE A 227 -5.41 3.83 0.50
C PHE A 227 -4.42 2.94 -0.25
N LEU A 228 -4.48 1.65 0.04
CA LEU A 228 -3.77 0.63 -0.73
C LEU A 228 -4.76 -0.04 -1.67
N HIS A 229 -4.42 -0.03 -2.96
CA HIS A 229 -5.17 -0.70 -4.02
C HIS A 229 -4.39 -1.93 -4.47
N VAL A 230 -5.07 -3.07 -4.51
CA VAL A 230 -4.43 -4.35 -4.74
C VAL A 230 -5.26 -5.18 -5.72
N ARG A 231 -4.58 -5.80 -6.69
CA ARG A 231 -5.17 -6.81 -7.56
C ARG A 231 -4.47 -8.15 -7.37
N VAL A 232 -5.25 -9.20 -7.23
CA VAL A 232 -4.74 -10.56 -7.01
C VAL A 232 -5.43 -11.58 -7.90
N LYS A 233 -4.75 -12.69 -8.11
CA LYS A 233 -5.29 -13.91 -8.71
C LYS A 233 -5.01 -15.11 -7.81
N PHE A 234 -5.95 -16.04 -7.79
CA PHE A 234 -5.86 -17.27 -7.01
C PHE A 234 -5.53 -18.42 -7.95
N THR A 235 -4.61 -19.31 -7.56
CA THR A 235 -4.19 -20.43 -8.42
C THR A 235 -4.05 -21.72 -7.63
N LYS A 236 -4.16 -22.84 -8.33
CA LYS A 236 -3.76 -24.16 -7.83
C LYS A 236 -2.25 -24.22 -7.53
N PRO A 237 -1.76 -25.26 -6.82
CA PRO A 237 -0.33 -25.43 -6.54
C PRO A 237 0.57 -25.39 -7.78
N ASP A 238 0.07 -25.95 -8.89
CA ASP A 238 0.69 -26.03 -10.21
C ASP A 238 0.61 -24.72 -11.02
N GLY A 239 -0.05 -23.69 -10.46
CA GLY A 239 -0.30 -22.41 -11.11
C GLY A 239 -1.50 -22.40 -12.07
N GLY A 240 -2.22 -23.51 -12.18
CA GLY A 240 -3.47 -23.62 -12.94
C GLY A 240 -4.61 -22.81 -12.34
N ALA A 241 -5.64 -22.57 -13.15
CA ALA A 241 -6.84 -21.87 -12.71
C ALA A 241 -7.71 -22.75 -11.79
N LEU A 242 -8.44 -22.10 -10.89
CA LEU A 242 -9.51 -22.70 -10.10
C LEU A 242 -10.66 -23.10 -11.03
N THR A 243 -11.27 -24.23 -10.72
CA THR A 243 -12.37 -24.89 -11.45
C THR A 243 -13.63 -24.88 -10.60
N ASP A 244 -14.78 -25.24 -11.20
CA ASP A 244 -16.07 -25.25 -10.50
C ASP A 244 -16.14 -26.20 -9.31
N THR A 245 -15.26 -27.20 -9.26
CA THR A 245 -15.19 -28.20 -8.18
C THR A 245 -14.27 -27.80 -7.03
N ASP A 246 -13.46 -26.75 -7.20
CA ASP A 246 -12.51 -26.32 -6.16
C ASP A 246 -13.25 -25.47 -5.12
N ILE A 247 -13.48 -26.05 -3.95
CA ILE A 247 -14.09 -25.35 -2.80
C ILE A 247 -12.97 -24.68 -2.03
N VAL A 248 -12.66 -23.44 -2.42
CA VAL A 248 -11.67 -22.58 -1.77
C VAL A 248 -12.23 -21.17 -1.66
N ALA A 249 -11.99 -20.52 -0.53
CA ALA A 249 -12.36 -19.14 -0.28
C ALA A 249 -11.17 -18.35 0.26
N SER A 250 -11.24 -17.03 0.17
CA SER A 250 -10.36 -16.16 0.95
C SER A 250 -10.77 -16.15 2.42
N THR A 251 -9.87 -15.73 3.31
CA THR A 251 -10.26 -15.27 4.65
C THR A 251 -11.13 -14.01 4.56
N ASN A 252 -11.81 -13.70 5.65
CA ASN A 252 -12.53 -12.43 5.78
C ASN A 252 -11.54 -11.25 5.79
N LEU A 253 -12.00 -10.06 5.38
CA LEU A 253 -11.19 -8.83 5.33
C LEU A 253 -9.84 -9.06 4.62
N TYR A 254 -9.94 -9.67 3.44
CA TYR A 254 -8.81 -10.29 2.75
C TYR A 254 -7.72 -9.28 2.32
N ALA A 255 -8.08 -8.06 1.92
CA ALA A 255 -7.11 -7.07 1.45
C ALA A 255 -6.11 -6.69 2.54
N GLU A 256 -6.55 -6.65 3.79
CA GLU A 256 -5.75 -6.42 4.99
C GLU A 256 -5.05 -7.71 5.43
N ALA A 257 -5.77 -8.84 5.42
CA ALA A 257 -5.22 -10.15 5.80
C ALA A 257 -4.10 -10.63 4.88
N LEU A 258 -4.03 -10.11 3.64
CA LEU A 258 -2.96 -10.36 2.67
C LEU A 258 -1.58 -10.04 3.24
N PHE A 259 -1.48 -9.16 4.23
CA PHE A 259 -0.23 -8.75 4.85
C PHE A 259 -0.17 -9.17 6.32
N SER A 260 0.91 -9.85 6.70
CA SER A 260 1.13 -10.29 8.07
C SER A 260 1.69 -9.16 8.93
N GLN A 261 2.42 -8.23 8.31
CA GLN A 261 3.08 -7.11 8.95
C GLN A 261 3.13 -5.91 8.01
N VAL A 262 2.90 -4.71 8.56
CA VAL A 262 3.04 -3.43 7.86
C VAL A 262 3.93 -2.52 8.67
N ASP A 263 5.10 -2.19 8.12
CA ASP A 263 6.03 -1.27 8.75
C ASP A 263 5.94 0.12 8.11
N VAL A 264 5.79 1.14 8.95
CA VAL A 264 5.81 2.54 8.54
C VAL A 264 7.04 3.21 9.11
N SER A 265 7.93 3.66 8.23
CA SER A 265 9.12 4.43 8.61
C SER A 265 9.00 5.87 8.14
N LEU A 266 9.32 6.81 9.02
CA LEU A 266 9.39 8.23 8.71
C LEU A 266 10.85 8.70 8.80
N ASN A 267 11.40 9.21 7.69
CA ASN A 267 12.81 9.60 7.56
C ASN A 267 13.81 8.52 8.06
N GLY A 268 13.48 7.25 7.82
CA GLY A 268 14.31 6.11 8.22
C GLY A 268 14.03 5.58 9.64
N ASN A 269 13.26 6.29 10.46
CA ASN A 269 12.88 5.85 11.80
C ASN A 269 11.58 5.05 11.76
N LEU A 270 11.60 3.83 12.28
CA LEU A 270 10.41 2.98 12.37
C LEU A 270 9.42 3.54 13.40
N THR A 271 8.15 3.64 13.00
CA THR A 271 7.07 4.24 13.81
C THR A 271 5.95 3.28 14.17
N THR A 272 6.10 2.01 13.82
CA THR A 272 5.15 0.93 14.05
C THR A 272 5.85 -0.29 14.65
N PRO A 273 5.15 -1.12 15.44
CA PRO A 273 5.72 -2.36 15.92
C PRO A 273 5.83 -3.37 14.76
N SER A 274 7.00 -3.98 14.60
CA SER A 274 7.24 -5.02 13.59
C SER A 274 6.77 -6.38 14.09
N GLN A 275 5.45 -6.59 14.13
CA GLN A 275 4.82 -7.84 14.56
C GLN A 275 3.97 -8.46 13.45
N ASN A 276 3.87 -9.78 13.43
CA ASN A 276 3.09 -10.55 12.45
C ASN A 276 1.59 -10.63 12.80
N THR A 277 1.10 -9.73 13.65
CA THR A 277 -0.27 -9.72 14.18
C THR A 277 -1.19 -8.70 13.50
N TYR A 278 -0.73 -8.10 12.39
CA TYR A 278 -1.46 -7.08 11.63
C TYR A 278 -2.89 -7.50 11.22
N PRO A 279 -3.15 -8.73 10.72
CA PRO A 279 -4.50 -9.13 10.33
C PRO A 279 -5.52 -9.03 11.47
N TRP A 280 -5.13 -9.43 12.70
CA TRP A 280 -6.03 -9.34 13.85
C TRP A 280 -6.24 -7.91 14.33
N ARG A 281 -5.22 -7.05 14.22
CA ARG A 281 -5.38 -5.62 14.45
C ARG A 281 -6.47 -5.05 13.54
N CYS A 282 -6.34 -5.26 12.23
CA CYS A 282 -7.28 -4.76 11.22
C CYS A 282 -8.69 -5.30 11.44
N PHE A 283 -8.80 -6.60 11.71
CA PHE A 283 -10.08 -7.26 11.90
C PHE A 283 -10.81 -6.77 13.15
N LEU A 284 -10.11 -6.69 14.29
CA LEU A 284 -10.69 -6.18 15.54
C LEU A 284 -11.06 -4.70 15.44
N GLU A 285 -10.21 -3.86 14.84
CA GLU A 285 -10.52 -2.45 14.60
C GLU A 285 -11.76 -2.30 13.73
N SER A 286 -11.85 -3.06 12.63
CA SER A 286 -12.97 -3.00 11.70
C SER A 286 -14.28 -3.50 12.33
N LEU A 287 -14.24 -4.68 12.95
CA LEU A 287 -15.41 -5.33 13.53
C LEU A 287 -16.01 -4.53 14.69
N LEU A 288 -15.17 -3.87 15.51
CA LEU A 288 -15.62 -3.13 16.69
C LEU A 288 -15.89 -1.64 16.42
N SER A 289 -15.41 -1.08 15.31
CA SER A 289 -15.58 0.35 15.00
C SER A 289 -16.73 0.64 14.05
N TYR A 290 -17.03 -0.28 13.12
CA TYR A 290 -18.07 -0.13 12.09
C TYR A 290 -19.35 -0.89 12.44
N GLY A 291 -20.49 -0.34 12.00
CA GLY A 291 -21.78 -1.02 12.06
C GLY A 291 -22.02 -1.93 10.84
N PRO A 292 -23.08 -2.76 10.86
CA PRO A 292 -23.38 -3.72 9.79
C PRO A 292 -23.48 -3.09 8.40
N ASP A 293 -24.09 -1.91 8.27
CA ASP A 293 -24.25 -1.21 6.98
C ASP A 293 -22.90 -0.88 6.33
N ALA A 294 -21.96 -0.39 7.13
CA ALA A 294 -20.61 -0.09 6.68
C ALA A 294 -19.85 -1.37 6.33
N LEU A 295 -19.96 -2.40 7.17
CA LEU A 295 -19.30 -3.69 6.97
C LEU A 295 -19.74 -4.36 5.66
N GLY A 296 -21.04 -4.37 5.37
CA GLY A 296 -21.59 -4.96 4.14
C GLY A 296 -21.41 -4.12 2.87
N SER A 297 -21.05 -2.84 2.97
CA SER A 297 -20.91 -1.94 1.82
C SER A 297 -19.46 -1.52 1.56
N GLN A 298 -18.91 -0.60 2.35
CA GLN A 298 -17.56 -0.08 2.15
C GLN A 298 -16.47 -1.13 2.43
N LEU A 299 -16.63 -1.98 3.44
CA LEU A 299 -15.62 -3.02 3.74
C LEU A 299 -15.71 -4.23 2.79
N ALA A 300 -16.78 -4.34 1.99
CA ALA A 300 -16.82 -5.30 0.89
C ALA A 300 -15.71 -5.03 -0.15
N LEU A 301 -15.27 -3.77 -0.31
CA LEU A 301 -14.11 -3.41 -1.15
C LEU A 301 -12.80 -4.06 -0.69
N SER A 302 -12.72 -4.39 0.59
CA SER A 302 -11.57 -5.01 1.23
C SER A 302 -11.77 -6.53 1.43
N GLY A 303 -12.85 -7.08 0.88
CA GLY A 303 -13.18 -8.51 0.97
C GLY A 303 -13.87 -8.90 2.29
N PHE A 304 -14.60 -7.98 2.92
CA PHE A 304 -15.42 -8.32 4.09
C PHE A 304 -16.71 -9.04 3.68
N PHE A 305 -16.86 -10.27 4.15
CA PHE A 305 -18.08 -11.06 4.04
C PHE A 305 -18.28 -11.79 5.37
N ARG A 306 -19.39 -11.51 6.05
CA ARG A 306 -19.67 -12.02 7.40
C ARG A 306 -19.77 -13.55 7.41
N ASP A 307 -18.96 -14.20 8.24
CA ASP A 307 -19.07 -15.65 8.48
C ASP A 307 -20.29 -16.00 9.34
N THR A 308 -20.91 -17.15 9.07
CA THR A 308 -22.04 -17.66 9.87
C THR A 308 -21.54 -18.11 11.24
N ALA A 309 -22.16 -17.60 12.32
CA ALA A 309 -21.79 -17.95 13.69
C ALA A 309 -21.98 -19.45 13.97
N GLY A 310 -20.96 -20.09 14.55
CA GLY A 310 -20.90 -21.53 14.80
C GLY A 310 -20.29 -22.34 13.65
N GLU A 311 -20.22 -21.78 12.45
CA GLU A 311 -19.76 -22.46 11.22
C GLU A 311 -18.45 -21.86 10.68
N LEU A 312 -17.70 -21.09 11.48
CA LEU A 312 -16.52 -20.35 11.02
C LEU A 312 -15.39 -21.25 10.49
N ASP A 313 -15.25 -22.45 11.07
CA ASP A 313 -14.29 -23.48 10.62
C ASP A 313 -14.90 -24.42 9.54
N ASN A 314 -16.15 -24.19 9.13
CA ASN A 314 -16.81 -25.01 8.12
C ASN A 314 -16.53 -24.46 6.71
N MET A 315 -15.77 -25.24 5.94
CA MET A 315 -15.27 -24.87 4.60
C MET A 315 -15.97 -25.67 3.48
N ASP A 316 -17.20 -26.13 3.72
CA ASP A 316 -17.98 -26.93 2.76
C ASP A 316 -18.62 -26.13 1.63
N GLY A 317 -18.70 -24.80 1.77
CA GLY A 317 -19.33 -23.91 0.78
C GLY A 317 -20.84 -23.77 0.92
N GLU A 318 -21.46 -24.36 1.94
CA GLU A 318 -22.91 -24.38 2.14
C GLU A 318 -23.34 -23.80 3.49
N ASN A 319 -22.74 -24.23 4.59
CA ASN A 319 -23.19 -23.89 5.94
C ASN A 319 -22.71 -22.50 6.40
N ASN A 320 -21.52 -22.10 5.96
CA ASN A 320 -20.99 -20.76 6.21
C ASN A 320 -21.26 -19.85 4.99
N GLU A 321 -22.24 -18.96 5.12
CA GLU A 321 -22.67 -18.06 4.04
C GLU A 321 -21.55 -17.10 3.62
N GLY A 322 -20.79 -16.56 4.58
CA GLY A 322 -19.65 -15.70 4.31
C GLY A 322 -18.55 -16.41 3.53
N PHE A 323 -18.25 -17.66 3.90
CA PHE A 323 -17.31 -18.50 3.15
C PHE A 323 -17.81 -18.76 1.73
N ALA A 324 -19.09 -19.09 1.57
CA ALA A 324 -19.69 -19.35 0.26
C ALA A 324 -19.61 -18.12 -0.67
N GLU A 325 -19.89 -16.92 -0.16
CA GLU A 325 -19.76 -15.68 -0.93
C GLU A 325 -18.30 -15.38 -1.31
N ARG A 326 -17.34 -15.60 -0.39
CA ARG A 326 -15.92 -15.45 -0.70
C ARG A 326 -15.43 -16.47 -1.73
N ALA A 327 -15.92 -17.72 -1.67
CA ALA A 327 -15.62 -18.74 -2.67
C ALA A 327 -16.13 -18.33 -4.07
N LYS A 328 -17.38 -17.84 -4.17
CA LYS A 328 -17.94 -17.27 -5.41
C LYS A 328 -17.13 -16.07 -5.90
N TRP A 329 -16.63 -15.25 -4.98
CA TRP A 329 -15.85 -14.06 -5.29
C TRP A 329 -14.46 -14.39 -5.86
N ILE A 330 -13.86 -15.53 -5.57
CA ILE A 330 -12.54 -15.91 -6.13
C ILE A 330 -12.61 -16.96 -7.24
N LYS A 331 -13.82 -17.47 -7.51
CA LYS A 331 -14.09 -18.55 -8.47
C LYS A 331 -13.50 -18.28 -9.86
N GLY A 332 -12.94 -19.31 -10.49
CA GLY A 332 -12.40 -19.26 -11.85
C GLY A 332 -11.09 -18.49 -11.99
N SER A 333 -10.37 -18.22 -10.90
CA SER A 333 -9.11 -17.45 -10.91
C SER A 333 -9.24 -16.06 -11.54
N LYS A 334 -10.43 -15.45 -11.44
CA LYS A 334 -10.63 -14.08 -11.89
C LYS A 334 -9.75 -13.12 -11.08
N GLU A 335 -9.40 -12.01 -11.70
CA GLU A 335 -8.65 -10.96 -11.03
C GLU A 335 -9.59 -10.23 -10.05
N CYS A 336 -9.24 -10.26 -8.77
CA CYS A 336 -10.00 -9.57 -7.74
C CYS A 336 -9.38 -8.20 -7.48
N ASP A 337 -10.17 -7.15 -7.66
CA ASP A 337 -9.80 -5.76 -7.44
C ASP A 337 -10.25 -5.32 -6.04
N MET A 338 -9.32 -4.81 -5.24
CA MET A 338 -9.59 -4.47 -3.83
C MET A 338 -8.95 -3.16 -3.43
N LEU A 339 -9.58 -2.50 -2.47
CA LEU A 339 -9.09 -1.27 -1.87
C LEU A 339 -9.20 -1.38 -0.34
N CYS A 340 -8.13 -1.05 0.38
CA CYS A 340 -8.14 -1.04 1.83
C CYS A 340 -7.46 0.20 2.42
N ARG A 341 -7.80 0.49 3.68
CA ARG A 341 -7.09 1.48 4.50
C ARG A 341 -5.88 0.82 5.16
N ILE A 342 -4.88 1.63 5.50
CA ILE A 342 -3.69 1.13 6.21
C ILE A 342 -3.91 1.29 7.71
N HIS A 343 -3.91 0.17 8.43
CA HIS A 343 -4.08 0.14 9.88
C HIS A 343 -2.75 0.36 10.60
N ALA A 344 -2.25 1.60 10.57
CA ALA A 344 -1.15 2.02 11.44
C ALA A 344 -1.52 3.31 12.19
N ASP A 345 -0.92 3.52 13.35
CA ASP A 345 -1.31 4.59 14.28
C ASP A 345 -1.24 5.98 13.63
N ILE A 346 -0.19 6.22 12.83
CA ILE A 346 0.05 7.48 12.14
C ILE A 346 -0.99 7.79 11.06
N PHE A 347 -1.63 6.78 10.47
CA PHE A 347 -2.71 6.96 9.50
C PHE A 347 -4.05 7.32 10.16
N HIS A 348 -4.17 7.23 11.48
CA HIS A 348 -5.34 7.69 12.22
C HIS A 348 -5.21 9.14 12.73
N GLN A 349 -4.11 9.81 12.38
CA GLN A 349 -3.85 11.20 12.77
C GLN A 349 -4.48 12.18 11.79
N GLU A 350 -5.41 13.01 12.27
CA GLU A 350 -6.07 14.03 11.44
C GLU A 350 -5.16 15.21 11.07
N LYS A 351 -4.08 15.43 11.81
CA LYS A 351 -3.10 16.48 11.46
C LYS A 351 -2.28 16.07 10.25
N PHE A 352 -2.16 16.98 9.28
CA PHE A 352 -1.28 16.78 8.13
C PHE A 352 0.19 16.60 8.56
N LEU A 353 0.86 15.61 7.96
CA LEU A 353 2.29 15.42 8.13
C LEU A 353 3.02 16.57 7.46
N ILE A 354 3.92 17.23 8.21
CA ILE A 354 4.71 18.34 7.69
C ILE A 354 5.57 17.91 6.51
N ASN A 355 5.88 18.86 5.64
CA ASN A 355 6.73 18.66 4.49
C ASN A 355 8.16 18.23 4.88
N GLY A 356 8.91 17.61 3.96
CA GLY A 356 10.30 17.18 4.20
C GLY A 356 10.46 15.91 5.04
N VAL A 357 9.35 15.21 5.34
CA VAL A 357 9.36 13.92 6.05
C VAL A 357 9.02 12.80 5.07
N SER A 358 10.02 12.14 4.52
CA SER A 358 9.83 10.99 3.62
C SER A 358 9.24 9.81 4.39
N MET A 359 8.29 9.11 3.77
CA MET A 359 7.63 7.95 4.36
C MET A 359 7.96 6.70 3.55
N LYS A 360 8.37 5.63 4.22
CA LYS A 360 8.54 4.30 3.64
C LYS A 360 7.51 3.35 4.25
N LEU A 361 6.77 2.67 3.40
CA LEU A 361 5.82 1.63 3.77
C LEU A 361 6.35 0.29 3.28
N ARG A 362 6.44 -0.69 4.17
CA ARG A 362 6.86 -2.05 3.84
C ARG A 362 5.77 -3.02 4.25
N PHE A 363 5.19 -3.71 3.27
CA PHE A 363 4.13 -4.69 3.46
C PHE A 363 4.70 -6.10 3.32
N VAL A 364 4.71 -6.86 4.40
CA VAL A 364 5.15 -8.26 4.41
C VAL A 364 3.95 -9.16 4.15
N ARG A 365 4.03 -10.02 3.13
CA ARG A 365 2.92 -10.91 2.76
C ARG A 365 2.63 -11.94 3.84
N SER A 366 1.35 -12.26 4.03
CA SER A 366 0.91 -13.43 4.79
C SER A 366 1.17 -14.71 4.01
N LYS A 367 1.18 -15.85 4.72
CA LYS A 367 1.26 -17.16 4.08
C LYS A 367 -0.02 -17.44 3.29
N ASP A 368 0.09 -18.15 2.18
CA ASP A 368 -1.09 -18.58 1.39
C ASP A 368 -2.06 -19.43 2.23
N SER A 369 -1.53 -20.30 3.11
CA SER A 369 -2.31 -21.12 4.05
C SER A 369 -2.99 -20.33 5.18
N PHE A 370 -2.63 -19.05 5.35
CA PHE A 370 -3.32 -18.17 6.29
C PHE A 370 -4.47 -17.45 5.61
N VAL A 371 -4.30 -17.01 4.35
CA VAL A 371 -5.26 -16.14 3.66
C VAL A 371 -6.27 -16.90 2.79
N LEU A 372 -6.04 -18.19 2.54
CA LEU A 372 -6.95 -19.08 1.83
C LEU A 372 -7.49 -20.15 2.75
N LEU A 373 -8.75 -20.48 2.55
CA LEU A 373 -9.51 -21.44 3.35
C LEU A 373 -10.09 -22.54 2.46
N THR A 374 -9.87 -23.79 2.84
CA THR A 374 -10.43 -24.99 2.18
C THR A 374 -10.43 -26.15 3.17
N SER A 375 -11.26 -27.17 2.95
CA SER A 375 -11.36 -28.33 3.84
C SER A 375 -10.09 -29.20 3.84
N ASP A 376 -9.33 -29.22 2.74
CA ASP A 376 -8.07 -29.96 2.62
C ASP A 376 -6.86 -29.09 3.00
N ASP A 377 -6.27 -29.38 4.16
CA ASP A 377 -5.10 -28.67 4.69
C ASP A 377 -3.82 -28.88 3.85
N GLN A 378 -3.82 -29.85 2.92
CA GLN A 378 -2.69 -30.11 2.02
C GLN A 378 -2.95 -29.61 0.59
N ALA A 379 -4.03 -28.84 0.37
CA ALA A 379 -4.44 -28.44 -0.97
C ALA A 379 -3.43 -27.50 -1.67
N GLY A 380 -2.65 -26.72 -0.92
CA GLY A 380 -1.51 -25.94 -1.44
C GLY A 380 -1.86 -24.82 -2.42
N TYR A 381 -3.09 -24.30 -2.39
CA TYR A 381 -3.51 -23.15 -3.20
C TYR A 381 -2.63 -21.92 -2.96
N LYS A 382 -2.46 -21.08 -3.97
CA LYS A 382 -1.54 -19.93 -3.95
C LYS A 382 -2.20 -18.64 -4.37
N VAL A 383 -1.70 -17.53 -3.86
CA VAL A 383 -2.10 -16.18 -4.25
C VAL A 383 -1.00 -15.49 -5.05
N LYS A 384 -1.34 -15.03 -6.25
CA LYS A 384 -0.48 -14.19 -7.10
C LYS A 384 -0.89 -12.73 -7.00
N LEU A 385 0.07 -11.87 -6.68
CA LEU A 385 -0.15 -10.43 -6.61
C LEU A 385 0.12 -9.83 -7.99
N THR A 386 -0.91 -9.36 -8.69
CA THR A 386 -0.76 -8.84 -10.05
C THR A 386 -0.40 -7.36 -10.07
N GLN A 387 -0.96 -6.58 -9.14
CA GLN A 387 -0.73 -5.14 -9.00
C GLN A 387 -0.89 -4.71 -7.55
N ALA A 388 -0.03 -3.81 -7.09
CA ALA A 388 -0.20 -3.07 -5.84
C ALA A 388 0.13 -1.60 -6.10
N SER A 389 -0.84 -0.72 -5.84
CA SER A 389 -0.73 0.71 -6.04
C SER A 389 -1.12 1.45 -4.75
N LEU A 390 -0.28 2.35 -4.26
CA LEU A 390 -0.57 3.16 -3.08
C LEU A 390 -1.06 4.54 -3.50
N TYR A 391 -2.22 4.95 -3.01
CA TYR A 391 -2.81 6.27 -3.24
C TYR A 391 -2.59 7.14 -2.01
N VAL A 392 -1.77 8.19 -2.15
CA VAL A 392 -1.47 9.12 -1.06
C VAL A 392 -1.99 10.51 -1.41
N ARG A 393 -2.80 11.10 -0.52
CA ARG A 393 -3.29 12.47 -0.68
C ARG A 393 -2.25 13.50 -0.21
N ARG A 394 -2.02 14.49 -1.05
CA ARG A 394 -1.06 15.58 -0.85
C ARG A 394 -1.78 16.92 -0.92
N CYS A 395 -1.45 17.80 0.02
CA CYS A 395 -2.05 19.11 0.19
C CYS A 395 -0.97 20.18 0.04
N LYS A 396 -1.10 21.08 -0.95
CA LYS A 396 -0.25 22.28 -0.99
C LYS A 396 -0.79 23.30 0.02
N SER A 397 0.00 23.60 1.05
CA SER A 397 -0.35 24.58 2.07
C SER A 397 -0.03 26.01 1.62
N ASN A 398 -0.65 27.01 2.25
CA ASN A 398 -0.32 28.41 2.00
C ASN A 398 1.13 28.69 2.44
N PRO A 399 1.99 29.31 1.60
CA PRO A 399 3.38 29.61 1.94
C PRO A 399 3.57 30.36 3.26
N ALA A 400 2.63 31.26 3.61
CA ALA A 400 2.66 31.98 4.89
C ALA A 400 2.56 31.02 6.09
N ILE A 401 1.78 29.95 5.97
CA ILE A 401 1.66 28.90 6.99
C ILE A 401 2.93 28.06 7.04
N VAL A 402 3.52 27.74 5.89
CA VAL A 402 4.80 27.00 5.84
C VAL A 402 5.91 27.79 6.54
N LEU A 403 6.05 29.08 6.24
CA LEU A 403 7.01 29.98 6.91
C LEU A 403 6.72 30.13 8.41
N ALA A 404 5.45 30.23 8.80
CA ALA A 404 5.05 30.29 10.20
C ALA A 404 5.41 28.99 10.94
N HIS A 405 5.19 27.82 10.33
CA HIS A 405 5.60 26.53 10.87
C HIS A 405 7.12 26.41 10.95
N GLU A 406 7.88 26.85 9.94
CA GLU A 406 9.34 26.87 10.01
C GLU A 406 9.86 27.73 11.15
N LYS A 407 9.24 28.90 11.38
CA LYS A 407 9.55 29.76 12.53
C LYS A 407 9.16 29.10 13.86
N ALA A 408 7.98 28.50 13.95
CA ALA A 408 7.54 27.79 15.16
C ALA A 408 8.47 26.61 15.50
N LEU A 409 8.96 25.90 14.48
CA LEU A 409 9.92 24.81 14.63
C LEU A 409 11.31 25.26 15.14
N GLN A 410 11.60 26.57 15.13
CA GLN A 410 12.79 27.10 15.82
C GLN A 410 12.64 27.09 17.34
N SER A 411 11.41 27.13 17.85
CA SER A 411 11.08 27.21 19.28
C SER A 411 10.53 25.93 19.88
N GLY A 412 10.05 24.98 19.07
CA GLY A 412 9.47 23.72 19.53
C GLY A 412 9.38 22.65 18.44
N THR A 413 8.90 21.46 18.79
CA THR A 413 8.70 20.34 17.88
C THR A 413 7.27 20.31 17.33
N ALA A 414 7.07 19.76 16.13
CA ALA A 414 5.73 19.44 15.64
C ALA A 414 5.24 18.17 16.35
N LYS A 415 4.07 18.27 17.01
CA LYS A 415 3.55 17.21 17.88
C LYS A 415 2.31 16.54 17.30
N TYR A 416 2.41 15.23 17.10
CA TYR A 416 1.37 14.35 16.55
C TYR A 416 0.91 13.37 17.61
N PRO A 417 -0.16 13.68 18.38
CA PRO A 417 -0.70 12.77 19.39
C PRO A 417 -1.42 11.59 18.73
N LEU A 418 -1.02 10.36 19.05
CA LEU A 418 -1.54 9.14 18.43
C LEU A 418 -2.20 8.24 19.47
N LYS A 419 -3.10 7.37 18.99
CA LYS A 419 -3.48 6.17 19.73
C LYS A 419 -2.62 5.02 19.22
N ARG A 420 -1.71 4.56 20.06
CA ARG A 420 -0.82 3.44 19.80
C ARG A 420 -1.58 2.14 20.01
N VAL A 421 -1.48 1.26 19.04
CA VAL A 421 -2.11 -0.06 19.10
C VAL A 421 -1.04 -1.13 19.04
N GLU A 422 -1.07 -2.03 20.01
CA GLU A 422 -0.19 -3.19 20.10
C GLU A 422 -1.02 -4.46 20.20
N VAL A 423 -0.65 -5.46 19.41
CA VAL A 423 -1.34 -6.76 19.40
C VAL A 423 -0.33 -7.85 19.69
N ASN A 424 -0.33 -8.33 20.93
CA ASN A 424 0.54 -9.41 21.38
C ASN A 424 -0.20 -10.74 21.32
N ALA A 425 0.50 -11.83 21.04
CA ALA A 425 -0.07 -13.18 21.04
C ALA A 425 0.69 -14.09 22.01
N PHE A 426 -0.03 -14.70 22.96
CA PHE A 426 0.55 -15.61 23.95
C PHE A 426 0.08 -17.03 23.67
N SER A 427 0.98 -18.01 23.68
CA SER A 427 0.63 -19.40 23.42
C SER A 427 0.28 -20.13 24.72
N VAL A 428 -0.85 -20.85 24.72
CA VAL A 428 -1.30 -21.69 25.82
C VAL A 428 -1.39 -23.13 25.34
N GLY A 429 -0.70 -24.03 26.03
CA GLY A 429 -0.67 -25.44 25.70
C GLY A 429 -2.02 -26.14 25.87
N GLN A 430 -2.20 -27.25 25.16
CA GLN A 430 -3.32 -28.16 25.35
C GLN A 430 -3.34 -28.69 26.80
N GLY A 431 -4.52 -28.96 27.34
CA GLY A 431 -4.70 -29.55 28.67
C GLY A 431 -4.65 -28.56 29.83
N GLN A 432 -4.34 -27.28 29.57
CA GLN A 432 -4.29 -26.25 30.62
C GLN A 432 -5.70 -25.84 31.06
N LEU A 433 -5.84 -25.57 32.37
CA LEU A 433 -7.06 -25.05 33.01
C LEU A 433 -6.90 -23.59 33.45
N LEU A 434 -5.67 -23.10 33.51
CA LEU A 434 -5.30 -21.79 34.01
C LEU A 434 -4.30 -21.17 33.03
N PHE A 435 -4.55 -19.93 32.66
CA PHE A 435 -3.62 -19.08 31.95
C PHE A 435 -3.39 -17.82 32.79
N VAL A 436 -2.13 -17.55 33.10
CA VAL A 436 -1.71 -16.36 33.84
C VAL A 436 -0.52 -15.78 33.11
N GLU A 437 -0.61 -14.49 32.79
CA GLU A 437 0.49 -13.71 32.23
C GLU A 437 0.73 -12.51 33.14
N ASP A 438 1.90 -12.44 33.79
CA ASP A 438 2.20 -11.39 34.76
C ASP A 438 2.54 -10.06 34.11
N ASN A 439 3.14 -10.09 32.91
CA ASN A 439 3.57 -8.89 32.17
C ASN A 439 2.92 -8.86 30.79
N LEU A 440 1.63 -8.54 30.75
CA LEU A 440 0.86 -8.47 29.50
C LEU A 440 1.42 -7.39 28.54
N PHE A 441 1.97 -6.32 29.10
CA PHE A 441 2.60 -5.21 28.39
C PHE A 441 3.81 -4.68 29.15
N THR A 442 4.75 -4.11 28.42
CA THR A 442 5.90 -3.38 28.99
C THR A 442 5.68 -1.87 28.85
N GLY A 443 5.88 -1.12 29.92
CA GLY A 443 5.81 0.35 29.92
C GLY A 443 4.52 0.92 30.54
N HIS A 444 3.83 1.77 29.79
CA HIS A 444 2.60 2.42 30.28
C HIS A 444 1.39 1.49 30.22
N ILE A 445 0.51 1.61 31.21
CA ILE A 445 -0.75 0.87 31.25
C ILE A 445 -1.61 1.31 30.05
N PRO A 446 -2.10 0.37 29.23
CA PRO A 446 -3.00 0.71 28.13
C PRO A 446 -4.34 1.20 28.66
N LYS A 447 -5.03 2.03 27.88
CA LYS A 447 -6.39 2.51 28.19
C LYS A 447 -7.44 1.44 27.96
N ARG A 448 -7.24 0.62 26.94
CA ARG A 448 -8.17 -0.45 26.55
C ARG A 448 -7.39 -1.71 26.28
N VAL A 449 -7.95 -2.84 26.72
CA VAL A 449 -7.46 -4.17 26.38
C VAL A 449 -8.61 -4.99 25.81
N ILE A 450 -8.43 -5.56 24.63
CA ILE A 450 -9.35 -6.51 23.99
C ILE A 450 -8.65 -7.85 23.91
N LEU A 451 -9.37 -8.91 24.25
CA LEU A 451 -8.84 -10.27 24.33
C LEU A 451 -9.70 -11.20 23.49
N GLY A 452 -9.05 -11.95 22.60
CA GLY A 452 -9.64 -12.99 21.78
C GLY A 452 -8.77 -14.24 21.81
N MET A 453 -9.38 -15.40 21.67
CA MET A 453 -8.66 -16.68 21.67
C MET A 453 -8.87 -17.40 20.35
N VAL A 454 -7.78 -17.87 19.74
CA VAL A 454 -7.81 -18.60 18.47
C VAL A 454 -6.99 -19.89 18.59
N ASP A 455 -7.32 -20.91 17.80
CA ASP A 455 -6.49 -22.13 17.77
C ASP A 455 -5.08 -21.79 17.29
N SER A 456 -4.08 -22.53 17.78
CA SER A 456 -2.70 -22.31 17.34
C SER A 456 -2.47 -22.65 15.88
N ALA A 457 -3.25 -23.58 15.32
CA ALA A 457 -3.26 -23.86 13.89
C ALA A 457 -3.76 -22.65 13.07
N SER A 458 -4.86 -22.02 13.51
CA SER A 458 -5.40 -20.81 12.86
C SER A 458 -4.40 -19.65 12.88
N PHE A 459 -3.71 -19.45 14.00
CA PHE A 459 -2.69 -18.39 14.11
C PHE A 459 -1.49 -18.59 13.17
N ASN A 460 -1.01 -19.84 13.04
CA ASN A 460 0.16 -20.15 12.22
C ASN A 460 -0.14 -20.27 10.71
N GLY A 461 -1.42 -20.31 10.36
CA GLY A 461 -1.97 -20.45 9.01
C GLY A 461 -2.14 -21.91 8.59
N ALA A 462 -3.38 -22.40 8.66
CA ALA A 462 -3.82 -23.71 8.17
C ALA A 462 -5.06 -23.51 7.30
N TYR A 463 -5.16 -24.22 6.17
CA TYR A 463 -6.23 -23.95 5.20
C TYR A 463 -7.62 -24.33 5.77
N ASN A 464 -7.69 -25.33 6.63
CA ASN A 464 -8.95 -25.80 7.21
C ASN A 464 -9.35 -25.07 8.50
N LYS A 465 -8.74 -23.92 8.78
CA LYS A 465 -8.93 -23.19 10.03
C LYS A 465 -9.07 -21.70 9.80
N ASN A 466 -10.14 -21.11 10.33
CA ASN A 466 -10.37 -19.68 10.17
C ASN A 466 -9.55 -18.88 11.20
N PRO A 467 -8.70 -17.91 10.78
CA PRO A 467 -7.90 -17.09 11.69
C PRO A 467 -8.71 -16.11 12.55
N PHE A 468 -9.96 -15.85 12.17
CA PHE A 468 -10.87 -14.94 12.87
C PHE A 468 -11.95 -15.66 13.68
N HIS A 469 -11.79 -16.98 13.90
CA HIS A 469 -12.66 -17.75 14.78
C HIS A 469 -12.26 -17.58 16.25
N PHE A 470 -12.90 -16.62 16.92
CA PHE A 470 -12.65 -16.31 18.33
C PHE A 470 -13.44 -17.23 19.26
N LYS A 471 -12.76 -18.26 19.78
CA LYS A 471 -13.36 -19.29 20.63
C LYS A 471 -13.45 -18.83 22.08
N HIS A 472 -14.53 -19.20 22.77
CA HIS A 472 -14.64 -18.97 24.21
C HIS A 472 -13.83 -19.97 25.05
N ASN A 473 -13.50 -21.15 24.50
CA ASN A 473 -12.75 -22.22 25.17
C ASN A 473 -13.25 -22.56 26.59
N SER A 474 -14.56 -22.45 26.79
CA SER A 474 -15.22 -22.64 28.08
C SER A 474 -14.59 -21.85 29.24
N ILE A 475 -14.16 -20.61 28.96
CA ILE A 475 -13.66 -19.71 29.99
C ILE A 475 -14.73 -19.48 31.06
N SER A 476 -14.34 -19.59 32.33
CA SER A 476 -15.22 -19.52 33.50
C SER A 476 -14.85 -18.40 34.47
N TYR A 477 -13.64 -17.85 34.33
CA TYR A 477 -13.14 -16.73 35.10
C TYR A 477 -12.19 -15.91 34.24
N LEU A 478 -12.36 -14.60 34.23
CA LEU A 478 -11.47 -13.67 33.56
C LEU A 478 -11.36 -12.36 34.34
N SER A 479 -10.13 -11.94 34.64
CA SER A 479 -9.85 -10.62 35.21
C SER A 479 -8.44 -10.12 34.87
N LEU A 480 -8.30 -8.81 34.81
CA LEU A 480 -7.01 -8.13 34.82
C LEU A 480 -6.68 -7.68 36.25
N CYS A 481 -5.40 -7.62 36.58
CA CYS A 481 -4.89 -7.04 37.81
C CYS A 481 -3.90 -5.94 37.42
N VAL A 482 -4.25 -4.69 37.72
CA VAL A 482 -3.43 -3.51 37.44
C VAL A 482 -2.91 -2.99 38.78
N ASP A 483 -1.60 -3.06 38.99
CA ASP A 483 -0.92 -2.65 40.24
C ASP A 483 -1.57 -3.24 41.51
N GLY A 484 -1.94 -4.52 41.47
CA GLY A 484 -2.57 -5.23 42.58
C GLY A 484 -4.08 -4.99 42.72
N ARG A 485 -4.70 -4.18 41.86
CA ARG A 485 -6.15 -3.95 41.83
C ARG A 485 -6.81 -4.74 40.70
N GLN A 486 -7.84 -5.49 41.04
CA GLN A 486 -8.60 -6.27 40.07
C GLN A 486 -9.52 -5.39 39.21
N VAL A 487 -9.46 -5.57 37.89
CA VAL A 487 -10.31 -4.91 36.90
C VAL A 487 -10.93 -5.97 35.98
N PRO A 488 -12.27 -6.01 35.87
CA PRO A 488 -13.26 -5.30 36.69
C PRO A 488 -13.22 -5.73 38.16
N SER A 489 -13.76 -4.90 39.06
CA SER A 489 -13.77 -5.12 40.52
C SER A 489 -14.39 -6.47 40.94
N LYS A 490 -15.38 -6.94 40.17
CA LYS A 490 -15.83 -8.32 40.20
C LYS A 490 -15.36 -8.99 38.93
N PRO A 491 -14.65 -10.13 38.95
CA PRO A 491 -14.21 -10.83 37.74
C PRO A 491 -15.39 -11.17 36.83
N LEU A 492 -15.12 -11.35 35.54
CA LEU A 492 -16.09 -11.90 34.61
C LEU A 492 -16.14 -13.42 34.84
N THR A 493 -17.35 -13.95 35.03
CA THR A 493 -17.58 -15.39 35.28
C THR A 493 -18.65 -15.94 34.33
N PRO A 494 -18.40 -15.96 33.01
CA PRO A 494 -19.36 -16.48 32.06
C PRO A 494 -19.54 -18.00 32.21
N ALA A 495 -20.73 -18.50 31.85
CA ALA A 495 -21.02 -19.92 31.73
C ALA A 495 -21.64 -20.19 30.34
N PHE A 496 -20.79 -20.51 29.38
CA PHE A 496 -21.15 -20.71 27.97
C PHE A 496 -22.03 -21.95 27.75
N ASP A 497 -21.90 -22.97 28.58
CA ASP A 497 -22.77 -24.14 28.60
C ASP A 497 -24.22 -23.81 28.96
N LYS A 498 -24.45 -22.71 29.68
CA LYS A 498 -25.77 -22.31 30.23
C LYS A 498 -26.39 -21.09 29.56
N GLY A 499 -25.75 -20.48 28.55
CA GLY A 499 -26.28 -19.23 27.99
C GLY A 499 -25.91 -17.96 28.78
N LEU A 500 -25.04 -18.06 29.79
CA LEU A 500 -24.84 -16.99 30.78
C LEU A 500 -23.56 -16.19 30.52
N TRP A 501 -23.62 -15.23 29.59
CA TRP A 501 -22.48 -14.36 29.25
C TRP A 501 -22.85 -12.87 29.09
N ALA A 502 -24.02 -12.45 29.57
CA ALA A 502 -24.50 -11.06 29.50
C ALA A 502 -23.43 -10.01 29.86
N ARG A 503 -22.71 -10.23 30.96
CA ARG A 503 -21.69 -9.29 31.43
C ARG A 503 -20.44 -9.29 30.55
N SER A 504 -20.07 -10.44 29.99
CA SER A 504 -18.94 -10.56 29.07
C SER A 504 -19.25 -9.88 27.73
N TYR A 505 -20.46 -10.06 27.21
CA TYR A 505 -20.91 -9.36 26.02
C TYR A 505 -20.99 -7.84 26.23
N MET A 506 -21.56 -7.40 27.36
CA MET A 506 -21.62 -5.97 27.71
C MET A 506 -20.23 -5.34 27.87
N SER A 507 -19.21 -6.12 28.23
CA SER A 507 -17.84 -5.63 28.37
C SER A 507 -17.30 -5.01 27.07
N ILE A 508 -17.70 -5.55 25.90
CA ILE A 508 -17.31 -5.00 24.60
C ILE A 508 -17.83 -3.58 24.44
N PHE A 509 -19.13 -3.35 24.70
CA PHE A 509 -19.74 -2.03 24.60
C PHE A 509 -19.16 -1.03 25.60
N GLN A 510 -18.87 -1.48 26.82
CA GLN A 510 -18.25 -0.65 27.84
C GLN A 510 -16.84 -0.25 27.43
N GLY A 511 -16.03 -1.21 26.99
CA GLY A 511 -14.66 -0.97 26.59
C GLY A 511 -14.50 -0.16 25.30
N THR A 512 -15.38 -0.33 24.30
CA THR A 512 -15.40 0.50 23.08
C THR A 512 -16.09 1.85 23.31
N GLY A 513 -16.72 2.06 24.47
CA GLY A 513 -17.47 3.27 24.83
C GLY A 513 -18.71 3.49 23.98
N THR A 514 -19.31 2.43 23.45
CA THR A 514 -20.59 2.44 22.73
C THR A 514 -21.77 2.01 23.60
N ALA A 515 -21.52 1.61 24.86
CA ALA A 515 -22.56 1.26 25.81
C ALA A 515 -23.65 2.34 25.90
N TRP A 516 -24.90 1.92 25.69
CA TRP A 516 -26.10 2.76 25.74
C TRP A 516 -26.15 3.90 24.72
N LYS A 517 -25.29 3.88 23.70
CA LYS A 517 -25.37 4.78 22.54
C LYS A 517 -26.13 4.09 21.41
N ASP A 518 -26.67 4.87 20.49
CA ASP A 518 -27.25 4.38 19.24
C ASP A 518 -26.13 4.00 18.24
N LYS A 519 -25.26 3.08 18.67
CA LYS A 519 -24.13 2.56 17.90
C LYS A 519 -23.86 1.12 18.31
N GLY A 520 -24.11 0.19 17.40
CA GLY A 520 -23.75 -1.22 17.55
C GLY A 520 -22.52 -1.62 16.74
N PHE A 521 -22.15 -2.89 16.87
CA PHE A 521 -21.24 -3.62 15.99
C PHE A 521 -21.95 -4.88 15.51
N ASP A 522 -21.40 -5.53 14.50
CA ASP A 522 -22.01 -6.70 13.85
C ASP A 522 -21.69 -7.98 14.65
N ILE A 523 -22.13 -8.06 15.90
CA ILE A 523 -22.09 -9.29 16.72
C ILE A 523 -23.33 -9.26 17.59
N SER A 524 -24.26 -10.21 17.41
CA SER A 524 -25.43 -10.31 18.27
C SER A 524 -25.11 -11.04 19.58
N TYR A 525 -26.02 -10.91 20.56
CA TYR A 525 -25.88 -11.55 21.87
C TYR A 525 -25.79 -13.09 21.79
N GLU A 526 -26.49 -13.69 20.83
CA GLU A 526 -26.50 -15.15 20.64
C GLU A 526 -25.24 -15.63 19.90
N GLU A 527 -24.80 -14.89 18.89
CA GLU A 527 -23.60 -15.22 18.10
C GLU A 527 -22.31 -15.08 18.91
N TYR A 528 -22.31 -14.24 19.95
CA TYR A 528 -21.17 -14.05 20.84
C TYR A 528 -20.60 -15.37 21.38
N GLY A 529 -21.47 -16.32 21.75
CA GLY A 529 -21.08 -17.65 22.25
C GLY A 529 -20.68 -18.64 21.15
N LYS A 530 -20.81 -18.28 19.87
CA LYS A 530 -20.67 -19.14 18.69
C LYS A 530 -19.53 -18.67 17.76
N GLY A 531 -18.36 -18.39 18.33
CA GLY A 531 -17.16 -18.07 17.55
C GLY A 531 -16.81 -16.58 17.40
N PHE A 532 -17.54 -15.70 18.08
CA PHE A 532 -17.25 -14.25 18.17
C PHE A 532 -16.97 -13.81 19.62
N SER A 533 -16.34 -14.68 20.41
CA SER A 533 -16.13 -14.45 21.85
C SER A 533 -14.93 -13.54 22.13
N LEU A 534 -15.19 -12.24 22.22
CA LEU A 534 -14.21 -11.20 22.59
C LEU A 534 -14.48 -10.66 24.01
N PHE A 535 -13.44 -10.23 24.70
CA PHE A 535 -13.56 -9.61 26.03
C PHE A 535 -12.86 -8.26 26.01
N CYS A 536 -13.53 -7.21 26.49
CA CYS A 536 -12.93 -5.88 26.52
C CYS A 536 -12.87 -5.31 27.93
N PHE A 537 -11.75 -4.70 28.27
CA PHE A 537 -11.48 -4.05 29.53
C PHE A 537 -11.17 -2.58 29.28
N ASP A 538 -11.96 -1.72 29.91
CA ASP A 538 -11.64 -0.30 30.05
C ASP A 538 -10.75 -0.11 31.29
N LEU A 539 -9.54 0.37 31.07
CA LEU A 539 -8.55 0.67 32.10
C LEU A 539 -8.40 2.19 32.30
N THR A 540 -9.21 3.01 31.62
CA THR A 540 -9.19 4.47 31.83
C THR A 540 -9.58 4.80 33.27
N PRO A 541 -8.88 5.74 33.94
CA PRO A 541 -9.17 6.11 35.32
C PRO A 541 -10.60 6.63 35.52
N THR A 542 -11.15 7.25 34.47
CA THR A 542 -12.48 7.85 34.47
C THR A 542 -13.57 6.87 34.06
N VAL A 543 -13.22 5.73 33.45
CA VAL A 543 -14.17 4.77 32.83
C VAL A 543 -15.10 5.46 31.82
N THR A 544 -14.64 6.59 31.25
CA THR A 544 -15.37 7.33 30.21
C THR A 544 -14.82 7.07 28.82
N ASN A 545 -13.86 6.13 28.70
CA ASN A 545 -13.22 5.80 27.43
C ASN A 545 -12.61 7.04 26.71
N GLY A 546 -12.09 8.00 27.50
CA GLY A 546 -11.52 9.25 26.99
C GLY A 546 -12.53 10.22 26.34
N CYS A 547 -13.84 10.02 26.52
CA CYS A 547 -14.88 10.88 25.92
C CYS A 547 -15.03 12.25 26.60
N SER A 548 -14.42 12.48 27.76
CA SER A 548 -14.56 13.74 28.51
C SER A 548 -13.66 14.88 28.02
N GLY A 549 -12.77 14.65 27.04
CA GLY A 549 -11.79 15.67 26.61
C GLY A 549 -10.76 16.01 27.68
N GLU A 550 -10.70 15.23 28.76
CA GLU A 550 -9.75 15.39 29.86
C GLU A 550 -8.41 14.73 29.49
N VAL A 551 -7.30 15.40 29.79
CA VAL A 551 -5.96 14.86 29.62
C VAL A 551 -5.68 13.90 30.77
N GLU A 552 -5.67 12.61 30.49
CA GLU A 552 -5.38 11.58 31.49
C GLU A 552 -3.86 11.42 31.67
N LEU A 553 -3.41 11.35 32.93
CA LEU A 553 -2.00 11.13 33.23
C LEU A 553 -1.59 9.71 32.84
N LEU A 554 -0.53 9.59 32.05
CA LEU A 554 0.12 8.33 31.75
C LEU A 554 0.63 7.69 33.05
N LYS A 555 0.13 6.49 33.37
CA LYS A 555 0.60 5.69 34.50
C LYS A 555 1.42 4.52 33.99
N SER A 556 2.59 4.33 34.56
CA SER A 556 3.37 3.10 34.40
C SER A 556 2.97 2.12 35.49
N GLY A 557 2.77 0.87 35.12
CA GLY A 557 2.36 -0.18 36.04
C GLY A 557 2.33 -1.53 35.36
N VAL A 558 2.13 -2.57 36.16
CA VAL A 558 2.14 -3.96 35.68
C VAL A 558 0.70 -4.42 35.51
N VAL A 559 0.40 -4.94 34.32
CA VAL A 559 -0.90 -5.53 34.00
C VAL A 559 -0.74 -7.05 33.93
N ARG A 560 -1.33 -7.73 34.92
CA ARG A 560 -1.42 -9.19 34.97
C ARG A 560 -2.78 -9.65 34.47
N LEU A 561 -2.79 -10.64 33.59
CA LEU A 561 -3.99 -11.29 33.11
C LEU A 561 -4.17 -12.65 33.80
N GLU A 562 -5.39 -12.94 34.24
CA GLU A 562 -5.77 -14.25 34.74
C GLU A 562 -7.04 -14.74 34.03
N ALA A 563 -6.92 -15.88 33.37
CA ALA A 563 -8.02 -16.60 32.73
C ALA A 563 -8.07 -18.04 33.26
N ARG A 564 -9.27 -18.50 33.64
CA ARG A 564 -9.51 -19.91 34.03
C ARG A 564 -10.57 -20.53 33.15
N PHE A 565 -10.37 -21.79 32.81
CA PHE A 565 -11.26 -22.57 31.96
C PHE A 565 -12.02 -23.59 32.81
N SER A 566 -13.31 -23.79 32.55
CA SER A 566 -14.08 -24.86 33.23
C SER A 566 -13.70 -26.26 32.74
N GLN A 567 -13.08 -26.35 31.57
CA GLN A 567 -12.60 -27.57 30.95
C GLN A 567 -11.18 -27.35 30.44
N ALA A 568 -10.39 -28.42 30.42
CA ALA A 568 -9.03 -28.35 29.91
C ALA A 568 -9.03 -28.02 28.41
N LEU A 569 -8.12 -27.14 27.97
CA LEU A 569 -8.05 -26.74 26.56
C LEU A 569 -7.87 -27.96 25.65
N HIS A 570 -8.82 -28.16 24.73
CA HIS A 570 -8.81 -29.30 23.80
C HIS A 570 -7.70 -29.22 22.76
N GLN A 571 -7.29 -28.00 22.38
CA GLN A 571 -6.24 -27.72 21.43
C GLN A 571 -5.34 -26.60 21.96
N PRO A 572 -4.06 -26.54 21.54
CA PRO A 572 -3.20 -25.40 21.86
C PRO A 572 -3.83 -24.12 21.30
N THR A 573 -3.89 -23.07 22.11
CA THR A 573 -4.62 -21.83 21.82
C THR A 573 -3.68 -20.63 21.91
N HIS A 574 -3.76 -19.68 20.98
CA HIS A 574 -3.17 -18.36 21.14
C HIS A 574 -4.18 -17.38 21.71
N VAL A 575 -3.78 -16.70 22.79
CA VAL A 575 -4.50 -15.57 23.36
C VAL A 575 -3.98 -14.30 22.69
N ILE A 576 -4.81 -13.70 21.86
CA ILE A 576 -4.55 -12.45 21.16
C ILE A 576 -5.01 -11.31 22.05
N VAL A 577 -4.08 -10.41 22.35
CA VAL A 577 -4.30 -9.29 23.26
C VAL A 577 -4.02 -8.01 22.49
N TYR A 578 -5.09 -7.30 22.17
CA TYR A 578 -5.08 -6.00 21.54
C TYR A 578 -5.11 -4.92 22.62
N ALA A 579 -4.19 -3.97 22.59
CA ALA A 579 -4.14 -2.88 23.54
C ALA A 579 -4.01 -1.52 22.86
N GLU A 580 -4.73 -0.54 23.39
CA GLU A 580 -4.65 0.85 22.98
C GLU A 580 -4.01 1.68 24.10
N ARG A 581 -3.03 2.51 23.76
CA ARG A 581 -2.42 3.50 24.66
C ARG A 581 -2.25 4.84 23.95
N ASP A 582 -2.04 5.91 24.70
CA ASP A 582 -1.67 7.18 24.08
C ASP A 582 -0.18 7.15 23.71
N GLY A 583 0.15 7.75 22.57
CA GLY A 583 1.51 7.96 22.13
C GLY A 583 1.70 9.32 21.47
N LEU A 584 2.95 9.63 21.16
CA LEU A 584 3.31 10.92 20.59
C LEU A 584 4.46 10.74 19.60
N ILE A 585 4.29 11.25 18.40
CA ILE A 585 5.40 11.49 17.47
C ILE A 585 5.74 12.97 17.48
N GLU A 586 7.02 13.27 17.71
CA GLU A 586 7.55 14.61 17.62
C GLU A 586 8.48 14.74 16.41
N ILE A 587 8.37 15.82 15.65
CA ILE A 587 9.25 16.10 14.52
C ILE A 587 10.01 17.39 14.78
N HIS A 588 11.34 17.30 14.76
CA HIS A 588 12.23 18.44 14.96
C HIS A 588 12.37 19.30 13.70
N ARG A 589 12.99 20.46 13.88
CA ARG A 589 13.34 21.38 12.78
C ARG A 589 14.11 20.68 11.66
N SER A 590 15.07 19.82 12.00
CA SER A 590 15.87 19.00 11.08
C SER A 590 15.08 17.91 10.35
N ARG A 591 13.76 17.78 10.62
CA ARG A 591 12.90 16.67 10.21
C ARG A 591 13.32 15.32 10.77
N GLU A 592 14.12 15.33 11.83
CA GLU A 592 14.33 14.15 12.67
C GLU A 592 13.02 13.79 13.38
N VAL A 593 12.65 12.53 13.30
CA VAL A 593 11.41 11.99 13.87
C VAL A 593 11.75 11.31 15.18
N LEU A 594 11.26 11.87 16.28
CA LEU A 594 11.30 11.22 17.57
C LEU A 594 9.99 10.46 17.77
N SER A 595 10.11 9.15 17.92
CA SER A 595 9.01 8.29 18.32
C SER A 595 9.24 7.79 19.75
N ASP A 596 8.13 7.50 20.41
CA ASP A 596 8.02 6.79 21.68
C ASP A 596 8.41 5.31 21.61
N PHE A 597 8.71 4.77 20.42
CA PHE A 597 9.35 3.46 20.27
C PHE A 597 10.81 3.57 20.70
N ILE A 598 11.07 3.33 21.99
CA ILE A 598 12.41 3.00 22.44
C ILE A 598 12.68 1.56 21.98
N PRO A 599 13.78 1.30 21.24
CA PRO A 599 14.15 -0.05 20.82
C PRO A 599 14.39 -1.03 21.98
#